data_AF-A0A9J5WJ14-F1
#
_entry.id   AF-A0A9J5WJ14-F1
#
_cell.length_a   1.000
_cell.length_b   1.000
_cell.length_c   1.000
_cell.angle_alpha   90.00
_cell.angle_beta   90.00
_cell.angle_gamma   90.00
#
_symmetry.space_group_name_H-M   'P 1'
#
loop_
_entity.id
_entity.type
_entity.pdbx_description
1 polymer ?
#
loop_
_entity_poly.entity_id
_entity_poly.type
_entity_poly.pdbx_seq_one_letter_code
_entity_poly.pdbx_strand_id
1 'polypeptide(L)'
;MKPVEFLVGRGFSTADVAKMVVKCPQLVVLQVGLMKNSYYFFKSDMGRPMEELLDFPDYFTYSLELRIKPRYQRLQSKGIRCSLGWFLNCSDQRFEERLYGDYIEPESSGPSFCMGGKVELPGNVIVSEEEEEDDSEDETLFRRTVSL
;
A
#
# COMPACT_ATOMS: atom_id res chain seq x y z
N MET A 1 -5.01 -13.70 -31.79
CA MET A 1 -4.12 -12.71 -31.18
C MET A 1 -3.53 -13.31 -29.93
N LYS A 2 -2.20 -13.25 -29.77
CA LYS A 2 -1.49 -13.73 -28.57
C LYS A 2 -1.39 -12.63 -27.51
N PRO A 3 -1.21 -12.96 -26.21
CA PRO A 3 -1.04 -11.96 -25.14
C PRO A 3 0.08 -10.96 -25.38
N VAL A 4 1.23 -11.43 -25.87
CA VAL A 4 2.38 -10.58 -26.19
C VAL A 4 2.05 -9.58 -27.30
N GLU A 5 1.42 -10.03 -28.38
CA GLU A 5 0.96 -9.17 -29.48
C GLU A 5 -0.06 -8.13 -29.00
N PHE A 6 -0.95 -8.55 -28.10
CA PHE A 6 -1.92 -7.64 -27.48
C PHE A 6 -1.22 -6.52 -26.71
N LEU A 7 -0.27 -6.84 -25.83
CA LEU A 7 0.45 -5.83 -25.03
C LEU A 7 1.28 -4.88 -25.90
N VAL A 8 2.00 -5.40 -26.89
CA VAL A 8 2.75 -4.57 -27.85
C VAL A 8 1.80 -3.63 -28.60
N GLY A 9 0.64 -4.12 -29.05
CA GLY A 9 -0.40 -3.31 -29.68
C GLY A 9 -1.05 -2.26 -28.78
N ARG A 10 -0.73 -2.25 -27.48
CA ARG A 10 -1.17 -1.24 -26.50
C ARG A 10 -0.12 -0.20 -26.14
N GLY A 11 1.05 -0.27 -26.78
CA GLY A 11 2.11 0.73 -26.61
C GLY A 11 3.24 0.29 -25.69
N PHE A 12 3.22 -0.93 -25.17
CA PHE A 12 4.37 -1.48 -24.45
C PHE A 12 5.47 -1.86 -25.44
N SER A 13 6.73 -1.51 -25.12
CA SER A 13 7.86 -1.95 -25.92
C SER A 13 8.05 -3.46 -25.80
N THR A 14 8.64 -4.10 -26.82
CA THR A 14 8.94 -5.55 -26.76
C THR A 14 9.86 -5.90 -25.59
N ALA A 15 10.80 -5.01 -25.24
CA ALA A 15 11.67 -5.16 -24.08
C ALA A 15 10.90 -5.12 -22.76
N ASP A 16 9.93 -4.22 -22.63
CA ASP A 16 9.13 -4.12 -21.41
C ASP A 16 8.16 -5.29 -21.26
N VAL A 17 7.55 -5.74 -22.36
CA VAL A 17 6.74 -6.96 -22.34
C VAL A 17 7.59 -8.17 -21.95
N ALA A 18 8.84 -8.26 -22.42
CA ALA A 18 9.75 -9.32 -21.98
C ALA A 18 10.02 -9.26 -20.47
N LYS A 19 10.26 -8.07 -19.90
CA LYS A 19 10.40 -7.89 -18.45
C LYS A 19 9.14 -8.29 -17.69
N MET A 20 7.95 -7.94 -18.19
CA MET A 20 6.68 -8.33 -17.60
C MET A 20 6.52 -9.85 -17.57
N VAL A 21 6.86 -10.54 -18.67
CA VAL A 21 6.77 -12.00 -18.77
C VAL A 21 7.77 -12.70 -17.84
N VAL A 22 8.98 -12.15 -17.67
CA VAL A 22 9.97 -12.68 -16.71
C VAL A 22 9.44 -12.57 -15.27
N LYS A 23 8.80 -11.45 -14.92
CA LYS A 23 8.19 -11.25 -13.58
C LYS A 23 6.97 -12.14 -13.37
N CYS A 24 6.13 -12.30 -14.41
CA CYS A 24 4.85 -13.00 -14.34
C CYS A 24 4.71 -13.93 -15.56
N PRO A 25 5.27 -15.15 -15.51
CA PRO A 25 5.23 -16.09 -16.63
C PRO A 25 3.80 -16.47 -17.05
N GLN A 26 2.84 -16.47 -16.11
CA GLN A 26 1.44 -16.77 -16.44
C GLN A 26 0.82 -15.77 -17.43
N LEU A 27 1.40 -14.59 -17.61
CA LEU A 27 0.93 -13.56 -18.53
C LEU A 27 0.78 -14.07 -19.98
N VAL A 28 1.64 -15.00 -20.42
CA VAL A 28 1.63 -15.50 -21.82
C VAL A 28 0.55 -16.53 -22.11
N VAL A 29 -0.07 -17.10 -21.07
CA VAL A 29 -1.16 -18.09 -21.21
C VAL A 29 -2.54 -17.51 -20.92
N LEU A 30 -2.62 -16.23 -20.55
CA LEU A 30 -3.90 -15.57 -20.27
C LEU A 30 -4.76 -15.43 -21.53
N GLN A 31 -6.08 -15.45 -21.31
CA GLN A 31 -7.04 -15.17 -22.37
C GLN A 31 -7.03 -13.66 -22.70
N VAL A 32 -6.71 -13.34 -23.95
CA VAL A 32 -6.64 -11.94 -24.43
C VAL A 32 -7.95 -11.18 -24.21
N GLY A 33 -9.11 -11.84 -24.27
CA GLY A 33 -10.40 -11.22 -23.95
C GLY A 33 -10.48 -10.68 -22.52
N LEU A 34 -10.01 -11.45 -21.54
CA LEU A 34 -9.98 -11.04 -20.13
C LEU A 34 -8.93 -9.96 -19.88
N MET A 35 -7.76 -10.09 -20.51
CA MET A 35 -6.71 -9.06 -20.46
C MET A 35 -7.20 -7.74 -21.02
N LYS A 36 -7.94 -7.78 -22.14
CA LYS A 36 -8.52 -6.60 -22.79
C LYS A 36 -9.47 -5.87 -21.85
N ASN A 37 -10.38 -6.58 -21.21
CA ASN A 37 -11.32 -5.98 -20.26
C ASN A 37 -10.57 -5.32 -19.09
N SER A 38 -9.61 -6.02 -18.51
CA SER A 38 -8.81 -5.52 -17.38
C SER A 38 -7.96 -4.31 -17.76
N TYR A 39 -7.39 -4.31 -18.97
CA TYR A 39 -6.61 -3.21 -19.54
C TYR A 39 -7.47 -1.94 -19.70
N TYR A 40 -8.66 -2.07 -20.28
CA TYR A 40 -9.52 -0.90 -20.49
C TYR A 40 -10.06 -0.34 -19.19
N PHE A 41 -10.36 -1.20 -18.21
CA PHE A 41 -10.71 -0.73 -16.88
C PHE A 41 -9.55 0.04 -16.23
N PHE A 42 -8.32 -0.48 -16.32
CA PHE A 42 -7.14 0.20 -15.80
C PHE A 42 -6.93 1.58 -16.45
N LYS A 43 -7.04 1.65 -17.79
CA LYS A 43 -6.80 2.88 -18.54
C LYS A 43 -7.92 3.92 -18.39
N SER A 44 -9.18 3.48 -18.47
CA SER A 44 -10.33 4.38 -18.55
C SER A 44 -10.92 4.68 -17.18
N ASP A 45 -11.17 3.66 -16.36
CA ASP A 45 -11.87 3.79 -15.08
C ASP A 45 -10.90 4.12 -13.93
N MET A 46 -9.71 3.51 -13.94
CA MET A 46 -8.70 3.80 -12.92
C MET A 46 -7.85 5.03 -13.25
N GLY A 47 -7.66 5.35 -14.54
CA GLY A 47 -6.90 6.52 -15.00
C GLY A 47 -5.44 6.52 -14.53
N ARG A 48 -4.84 5.33 -14.36
CA ARG A 48 -3.50 5.18 -13.78
C ARG A 48 -2.40 5.13 -14.85
N PRO A 49 -1.15 5.49 -14.50
CA PRO A 49 -0.01 5.40 -15.42
C PRO A 49 0.21 3.97 -15.89
N MET A 50 0.50 3.80 -17.18
CA MET A 50 0.72 2.48 -17.80
C MET A 50 1.97 1.80 -17.26
N GLU A 51 2.92 2.58 -16.74
CA GLU A 51 4.15 2.15 -16.11
C GLU A 51 3.87 1.22 -14.92
N GLU A 52 2.76 1.42 -14.19
CA GLU A 52 2.42 0.55 -13.07
C GLU A 52 2.09 -0.88 -13.50
N LEU A 53 1.62 -1.08 -14.73
CA LEU A 53 1.39 -2.42 -15.27
C LEU A 53 2.71 -3.13 -15.59
N LEU A 54 3.79 -2.38 -15.86
CA LEU A 54 5.15 -2.93 -16.01
C LEU A 54 5.73 -3.36 -14.67
N ASP A 55 5.43 -2.59 -13.62
CA ASP A 55 5.88 -2.88 -12.27
C ASP A 55 5.12 -4.06 -11.66
N PHE A 56 3.82 -4.15 -11.94
CA PHE A 56 2.92 -5.17 -11.41
C PHE A 56 2.11 -5.90 -12.50
N PRO A 57 2.76 -6.74 -13.34
CA PRO A 57 2.09 -7.47 -14.43
C PRO A 57 1.05 -8.49 -13.93
N ASP A 58 1.18 -8.95 -12.68
CA ASP A 58 0.21 -9.80 -11.99
C ASP A 58 -1.21 -9.20 -11.95
N TYR A 59 -1.35 -7.88 -12.18
CA TYR A 59 -2.64 -7.22 -12.39
C TYR A 59 -3.57 -8.02 -13.31
N PHE A 60 -3.05 -8.49 -14.45
CA PHE A 60 -3.85 -9.20 -15.45
C PHE A 60 -4.33 -10.58 -15.01
N THR A 61 -3.78 -11.11 -13.92
CA THR A 61 -4.08 -12.45 -13.39
C THR A 61 -5.24 -12.41 -12.40
N TYR A 62 -5.59 -11.24 -11.88
CA TYR A 62 -6.74 -11.07 -11.01
C TYR A 62 -8.04 -10.91 -11.79
N SER A 63 -9.12 -11.44 -11.23
CA SER A 63 -10.46 -11.27 -11.80
C SER A 63 -10.89 -9.80 -11.75
N LEU A 64 -11.23 -9.25 -12.92
CA LEU A 64 -11.74 -7.88 -13.04
C LEU A 64 -13.00 -7.68 -12.19
N GLU A 65 -13.98 -8.56 -12.36
CA GLU A 65 -15.31 -8.42 -11.72
C GLU A 65 -15.29 -8.81 -10.24
N LEU A 66 -14.53 -9.85 -9.88
CA LEU A 66 -14.56 -10.40 -8.52
C LEU A 66 -13.55 -9.75 -7.58
N ARG A 67 -12.49 -9.11 -8.10
CA ARG A 67 -11.39 -8.61 -7.26
C ARG A 67 -10.99 -7.17 -7.57
N ILE A 68 -10.68 -6.85 -8.82
CA ILE A 68 -10.16 -5.51 -9.16
C ILE A 68 -11.22 -4.43 -8.93
N LYS A 69 -12.40 -4.57 -9.54
CA LYS A 69 -13.50 -3.59 -9.44
C LYS A 69 -13.98 -3.40 -8.00
N PRO A 70 -14.36 -4.45 -7.24
CA PRO A 70 -14.89 -4.27 -5.88
C PRO A 70 -13.88 -3.59 -4.95
N ARG A 71 -12.61 -3.98 -5.03
CA ARG A 71 -11.57 -3.37 -4.18
C ARG A 71 -11.27 -1.94 -4.59
N TYR A 72 -11.17 -1.64 -5.89
CA TYR A 72 -10.93 -0.28 -6.37
C TYR A 72 -12.05 0.69 -6.00
N GLN A 73 -13.33 0.27 -6.10
CA GLN A 73 -14.48 1.08 -5.69
C GLN A 73 -14.43 1.43 -4.20
N ARG A 74 -14.06 0.46 -3.36
CA ARG A 74 -13.94 0.69 -1.91
C ARG A 74 -12.79 1.63 -1.56
N LEU A 75 -11.67 1.54 -2.27
CA LEU A 75 -10.58 2.51 -2.13
C LEU A 75 -11.00 3.93 -2.52
N GLN A 76 -11.69 4.09 -3.66
CA GLN A 76 -12.22 5.37 -4.09
C GLN A 76 -13.18 5.96 -3.06
N SER A 77 -14.07 5.15 -2.47
CA SER A 77 -15.02 5.60 -1.44
C SER A 77 -14.34 6.17 -0.19
N LYS A 78 -13.12 5.73 0.11
CA LYS A 78 -12.30 6.22 1.23
C LYS A 78 -11.24 7.24 0.82
N GLY A 79 -11.13 7.57 -0.47
CA GLY A 79 -10.08 8.47 -0.98
C GLY A 79 -8.65 7.93 -0.87
N ILE A 80 -8.47 6.61 -0.69
CA ILE A 80 -7.14 6.01 -0.48
C ILE A 80 -6.43 5.83 -1.82
N ARG A 81 -5.21 6.36 -1.92
CA ARG A 81 -4.30 6.14 -3.06
C ARG A 81 -3.18 5.18 -2.65
N CYS A 82 -3.09 4.04 -3.34
CA CYS A 82 -2.08 3.02 -3.05
C CYS A 82 -1.66 2.26 -4.32
N SER A 83 -0.53 1.56 -4.26
CA SER A 83 -0.03 0.74 -5.37
C SER A 83 -0.96 -0.44 -5.67
N LEU A 84 -0.90 -0.98 -6.91
CA LEU A 84 -1.68 -2.16 -7.31
C LEU A 84 -1.46 -3.35 -6.38
N GLY A 85 -0.19 -3.65 -6.06
CA GLY A 85 0.15 -4.75 -5.16
C GLY A 85 -0.45 -4.59 -3.76
N TRP A 86 -0.56 -3.35 -3.24
CA TRP A 86 -1.09 -3.12 -1.91
C TRP A 86 -2.56 -3.55 -1.77
N PHE A 87 -3.39 -3.35 -2.79
CA PHE A 87 -4.80 -3.74 -2.69
C PHE A 87 -5.16 -5.02 -3.41
N LEU A 88 -4.33 -5.51 -4.34
CA LEU A 88 -4.61 -6.75 -5.08
C LEU A 88 -3.88 -7.96 -4.48
N ASN A 89 -2.65 -7.79 -4.00
CA ASN A 89 -1.80 -8.88 -3.52
C ASN A 89 -1.99 -9.16 -2.02
N CYS A 90 -3.24 -9.40 -1.62
CA CYS A 90 -3.59 -9.80 -0.25
C CYS A 90 -4.92 -10.56 -0.22
N SER A 91 -5.15 -11.36 0.82
CA SER A 91 -6.46 -11.99 1.07
C SER A 91 -7.55 -10.93 1.25
N ASP A 92 -8.81 -11.34 1.14
CA ASP A 92 -9.94 -10.43 1.39
C ASP A 92 -9.88 -9.89 2.83
N GLN A 93 -9.66 -10.76 3.82
CA GLN A 93 -9.45 -10.33 5.21
C GLN A 93 -8.36 -9.26 5.35
N ARG A 94 -7.19 -9.46 4.73
CA ARG A 94 -6.09 -8.49 4.81
C ARG A 94 -6.41 -7.19 4.08
N PHE A 95 -7.21 -7.25 3.01
CA PHE A 95 -7.71 -6.06 2.35
C PHE A 95 -8.68 -5.29 3.25
N GLU A 96 -9.59 -5.98 3.96
CA GLU A 96 -10.48 -5.35 4.94
C GLU A 96 -9.70 -4.69 6.08
N GLU A 97 -8.77 -5.43 6.70
CA GLU A 97 -7.90 -4.91 7.76
C GLU A 97 -7.14 -3.67 7.30
N ARG A 98 -6.63 -3.65 6.06
CA ARG A 98 -5.97 -2.49 5.46
C ARG A 98 -6.90 -1.33 5.18
N LEU A 99 -8.16 -1.61 4.86
CA LEU A 99 -9.15 -0.61 4.54
C LEU A 99 -9.69 0.06 5.80
N TYR A 100 -9.86 -0.69 6.89
CA TYR A 100 -10.46 -0.22 8.16
C TYR A 100 -9.46 0.03 9.28
N GLY A 101 -8.28 -0.54 9.23
CA GLY A 101 -7.21 -0.21 10.17
C GLY A 101 -6.95 1.28 10.07
N ASP A 102 -6.91 1.96 11.21
CA ASP A 102 -6.60 3.37 11.29
C ASP A 102 -5.30 3.58 10.49
N TYR A 103 -5.44 4.26 9.36
CA TYR A 103 -4.30 4.73 8.62
C TYR A 103 -3.59 5.66 9.60
N ILE A 104 -2.49 5.19 10.19
CA ILE A 104 -1.57 6.07 10.89
C ILE A 104 -1.12 7.02 9.79
N GLU A 105 -1.66 8.24 9.77
CA GLU A 105 -1.07 9.30 8.98
C GLU A 105 0.42 9.29 9.34
N PRO A 106 1.34 9.41 8.37
CA PRO A 106 2.71 9.72 8.71
C PRO A 106 2.71 11.12 9.35
N GLU A 107 2.39 11.15 10.65
CA GLU A 107 2.62 12.26 11.55
C GLU A 107 4.07 12.70 11.30
N SER A 108 4.22 14.01 11.12
CA SER A 108 5.42 14.76 10.75
C SER A 108 6.74 14.05 11.06
N SER A 109 7.70 14.12 10.12
CA SER A 109 9.13 13.85 10.31
C SER A 109 9.46 13.18 11.64
N GLY A 110 9.39 11.84 11.67
CA GLY A 110 9.78 11.08 12.86
C GLY A 110 11.16 11.53 13.38
N PRO A 111 11.47 11.29 14.66
CA PRO A 111 12.67 11.83 15.29
C PRO A 111 13.91 11.54 14.44
N SER A 112 14.64 12.59 14.10
CA SER A 112 15.87 12.47 13.32
C SER A 112 16.90 11.74 14.16
N PHE A 113 17.31 10.55 13.72
CA PHE A 113 18.35 9.78 14.40
C PHE A 113 19.69 10.03 13.73
N CYS A 114 20.55 10.82 14.37
CA CYS A 114 21.94 10.92 14.00
C CYS A 114 22.70 9.80 14.71
N MET A 115 23.41 8.93 13.97
CA MET A 115 24.24 7.89 14.61
C MET A 115 25.30 8.55 15.50
N GLY A 116 25.20 8.37 16.82
CA GLY A 116 26.06 9.02 17.82
C GLY A 116 25.64 10.45 18.24
N GLY A 117 24.48 10.94 17.79
CA GLY A 117 23.92 12.23 18.20
C GLY A 117 22.84 12.11 19.28
N LYS A 118 22.47 13.26 19.88
CA LYS A 118 21.40 13.35 20.86
C LYS A 118 20.05 13.19 20.16
N VAL A 119 19.20 12.30 20.66
CA VAL A 119 17.82 12.14 20.14
C VAL A 119 17.01 13.37 20.56
N GLU A 120 16.49 14.10 19.57
CA GLU A 120 15.57 15.21 19.79
C GLU A 120 14.14 14.71 19.55
N LEU A 121 13.31 14.78 20.60
CA LEU A 121 11.89 14.46 20.51
C LEU A 121 11.11 15.77 20.31
N PRO A 122 10.18 15.85 19.34
CA PRO A 122 9.25 16.96 19.26
C PRO A 122 8.39 16.98 20.54
N GLY A 123 8.33 18.14 21.20
CA GLY A 123 7.71 18.29 22.52
C GLY A 123 6.24 17.87 22.52
N ASN A 124 5.84 17.03 23.48
CA ASN A 124 4.46 16.68 23.74
C ASN A 124 3.63 17.95 23.98
N VAL A 125 2.54 18.12 23.24
CA VAL A 125 1.40 18.92 23.74
C VAL A 125 0.82 18.12 24.89
N ILE A 126 1.19 18.52 26.09
CA ILE A 126 0.58 18.04 27.33
C ILE A 126 -0.88 18.47 27.26
N VAL A 127 -1.80 17.50 27.20
CA VAL A 127 -3.20 17.75 27.51
C VAL A 127 -3.23 18.16 28.97
N SER A 128 -3.53 19.43 29.25
CA SER A 128 -3.76 19.91 30.60
C SER A 128 -4.99 19.22 31.17
N GLU A 129 -4.79 18.18 31.99
CA GLU A 129 -5.79 17.76 32.95
C GLU A 129 -5.67 18.71 34.14
N GLU A 130 -6.77 19.39 34.46
CA GLU A 130 -6.87 20.33 35.58
C GLU A 130 -6.59 19.58 36.90
N GLU A 131 -5.61 20.06 37.65
CA GLU A 131 -5.23 19.53 38.96
C GLU A 131 -6.31 19.92 39.99
N GLU A 132 -6.95 18.93 40.61
CA GLU A 132 -7.53 19.09 41.95
C GLU A 132 -6.53 18.48 42.95
N GLU A 133 -6.02 19.33 43.84
CA GLU A 133 -5.03 19.01 44.87
C GLU A 133 -5.58 18.00 45.89
N ASP A 134 -4.83 16.92 46.17
CA ASP A 134 -4.92 16.24 47.47
C ASP A 134 -3.54 15.70 47.89
N ASP A 135 -3.03 16.27 48.98
CA ASP A 135 -1.78 15.95 49.66
C ASP A 135 -1.81 14.52 50.23
N SER A 136 -0.93 13.63 49.78
CA SER A 136 -0.43 12.56 50.66
C SER A 136 0.97 12.09 50.29
N GLU A 137 1.84 12.13 51.30
CA GLU A 137 3.26 11.75 51.28
C GLU A 137 3.42 10.23 51.37
N ASP A 138 4.12 9.59 50.41
CA ASP A 138 5.09 8.53 50.72
C ASP A 138 6.06 8.30 49.54
N GLU A 139 7.35 8.49 49.81
CA GLU A 139 8.44 8.21 48.88
C GLU A 139 8.72 6.71 48.81
N THR A 140 8.60 6.09 47.63
CA THR A 140 9.37 4.87 47.32
C THR A 140 9.95 4.89 45.90
N LEU A 141 11.21 5.35 45.81
CA LEU A 141 12.06 5.23 44.63
C LEU A 141 12.44 3.76 44.34
N PHE A 142 11.70 3.07 43.47
CA PHE A 142 12.19 1.83 42.87
C PHE A 142 13.03 2.12 41.62
N ARG A 143 14.30 2.49 41.82
CA ARG A 143 15.33 2.33 40.79
C ARG A 143 15.55 0.84 40.53
N ARG A 144 14.94 0.30 39.48
CA ARG A 144 15.46 -0.94 38.85
C ARG A 144 16.50 -0.56 37.81
N THR A 145 17.77 -0.51 38.24
CA THR A 145 18.90 -0.59 37.32
C THR A 145 19.02 -2.03 36.83
N VAL A 146 18.82 -2.26 35.54
CA VAL A 146 19.22 -3.51 34.87
C VAL A 146 20.72 -3.42 34.61
N SER A 147 21.49 -4.30 35.24
CA SER A 147 22.89 -4.56 34.83
C SER A 147 22.87 -5.73 33.83
N LEU A 148 23.68 -5.61 32.77
CA LEU A 148 23.89 -6.64 31.75
C LEU A 148 24.45 -7.94 32.32
#